data_AF-A0A955UBT1-F1
#
_entry.id   AF-A0A955UBT1-F1
#
_cell.length_a   1.000
_cell.length_b   1.000
_cell.length_c   1.000
_cell.angle_alpha   90.00
_cell.angle_beta   90.00
_cell.angle_gamma   90.00
#
_symmetry.space_group_name_H-M   'P 1'
#
loop_
_entity.id
_entity.type
_entity.pdbx_description
1 polymer ?
#
loop_
_entity_poly.entity_id
_entity_poly.type
_entity_poly.pdbx_seq_one_letter_code
_entity_poly.pdbx_strand_id
1 'polypeptide(L)'
;MTFEELRTRWPWRPIRNCPGRLVLPRLEPPVSFEMLLGMPCSPQAFSSHQAKDRVLVWALQDGGLIAYEQPDGRLIHTLNTPAGFSRKLGQLGITLSKTKNLAKE
;
A
#
# COMPACT_ATOMS: atom_id res chain seq x y z
N MET A 1 -8.40 -1.70 -10.45
CA MET A 1 -8.32 -1.29 -9.03
C MET A 1 -7.75 0.11 -8.97
N THR A 2 -8.62 1.06 -8.71
CA THR A 2 -8.32 2.48 -8.51
C THR A 2 -8.24 2.82 -7.01
N PHE A 3 -7.72 3.99 -6.69
CA PHE A 3 -7.75 4.55 -5.34
C PHE A 3 -9.18 4.67 -4.82
N GLU A 4 -10.11 5.18 -5.64
CA GLU A 4 -11.48 5.44 -5.21
C GLU A 4 -12.27 4.14 -4.96
N GLU A 5 -12.10 3.13 -5.82
CA GLU A 5 -12.66 1.78 -5.62
C GLU A 5 -12.23 1.20 -4.27
N LEU A 6 -10.92 1.29 -3.97
CA LEU A 6 -10.40 0.75 -2.72
C LEU A 6 -10.79 1.59 -1.51
N ARG A 7 -10.87 2.93 -1.67
CA ARG A 7 -11.24 3.89 -0.63
C ARG A 7 -12.67 3.66 -0.15
N THR A 8 -13.58 3.34 -1.05
CA THR A 8 -14.99 3.11 -0.73
C THR A 8 -15.25 1.74 -0.12
N ARG A 9 -14.41 0.74 -0.43
CA ARG A 9 -14.56 -0.64 0.05
C ARG A 9 -14.15 -0.87 1.51
N TRP A 10 -13.30 -0.01 2.07
CA TRP A 10 -12.71 -0.22 3.40
C TRP A 10 -12.76 1.05 4.26
N PRO A 11 -12.73 0.93 5.60
CA PRO A 11 -12.90 2.07 6.51
C PRO A 11 -11.63 2.91 6.67
N TRP A 12 -11.07 3.40 5.57
CA TRP A 12 -9.86 4.21 5.56
C TRP A 12 -10.02 5.53 6.33
N ARG A 13 -8.96 5.96 7.01
CA ARG A 13 -8.93 7.23 7.74
C ARG A 13 -7.82 8.12 7.23
N PRO A 14 -8.07 9.43 6.98
CA PRO A 14 -7.01 10.35 6.59
C PRO A 14 -5.94 10.44 7.68
N ILE A 15 -4.67 10.47 7.27
CA ILE A 15 -3.56 10.72 8.19
C ILE A 15 -3.40 12.24 8.35
N ARG A 16 -3.43 12.73 9.60
CA ARG A 16 -3.31 14.16 9.91
C ARG A 16 -2.04 14.75 9.29
N ASN A 17 -2.15 15.91 8.67
CA ASN A 17 -1.05 16.64 8.00
C ASN A 17 -0.33 15.84 6.89
N CYS A 18 -0.94 14.76 6.39
CA CYS A 18 -0.39 13.93 5.32
C CYS A 18 -1.38 13.87 4.15
N PRO A 19 -1.52 14.95 3.35
CA PRO A 19 -2.53 15.02 2.31
C PRO A 19 -2.38 13.88 1.30
N GLY A 20 -3.52 13.27 0.97
CA GLY A 20 -3.58 12.17 0.01
C GLY A 20 -3.08 10.82 0.53
N ARG A 21 -2.95 10.66 1.85
CA ARG A 21 -2.61 9.38 2.51
C ARG A 21 -3.67 9.01 3.54
N LEU A 22 -4.19 7.79 3.42
CA LEU A 22 -5.19 7.24 4.32
C LEU A 22 -4.70 5.92 4.90
N VAL A 23 -4.85 5.74 6.21
CA VAL A 23 -4.47 4.52 6.91
C VAL A 23 -5.67 3.61 7.09
N LEU A 24 -5.49 2.31 6.92
CA LEU A 24 -6.49 1.34 7.33
C LEU A 24 -6.41 1.22 8.86
N PRO A 25 -7.47 1.51 9.62
CA PRO A 25 -7.46 1.24 11.06
C PRO A 25 -7.18 -0.24 11.29
N ARG A 26 -6.64 -0.57 12.47
CA ARG A 26 -6.44 -1.97 12.83
C ARG A 26 -7.77 -2.71 12.77
N LEU A 27 -7.83 -3.76 11.96
CA LEU A 27 -8.96 -4.67 11.84
C LEU A 27 -8.57 -6.04 12.43
N GLU A 28 -9.57 -6.75 12.93
CA GLU A 28 -9.44 -8.13 13.39
C GLU A 28 -10.43 -8.99 12.60
N PRO A 29 -9.97 -9.99 11.82
CA PRO A 29 -8.57 -10.42 11.67
C PRO A 29 -7.71 -9.41 10.88
N PRO A 30 -6.36 -9.49 10.99
CA PRO A 30 -5.44 -8.69 10.17
C PRO A 30 -5.68 -8.89 8.68
N VAL A 31 -5.63 -7.81 7.91
CA VAL A 31 -5.96 -7.82 6.48
C VAL A 31 -4.70 -8.01 5.63
N SER A 32 -4.69 -9.01 4.75
CA SER A 32 -3.65 -9.21 3.74
C SER A 32 -3.89 -8.33 2.50
N PHE A 33 -2.89 -8.17 1.63
CA PHE A 33 -3.09 -7.50 0.35
C PHE A 33 -4.15 -8.19 -0.51
N GLU A 34 -4.19 -9.52 -0.52
CA GLU A 34 -5.14 -10.29 -1.32
C GLU A 34 -6.58 -10.06 -0.86
N MET A 35 -6.80 -10.04 0.45
CA MET A 35 -8.10 -9.71 1.02
C MET A 35 -8.49 -8.26 0.69
N LEU A 36 -7.55 -7.32 0.86
CA LEU A 36 -7.76 -5.90 0.61
C LEU A 36 -8.14 -5.60 -0.85
N LEU A 37 -7.43 -6.23 -1.79
CA LEU A 37 -7.63 -6.09 -3.23
C LEU A 37 -8.74 -7.00 -3.76
N GLY A 38 -9.06 -8.09 -3.07
CA GLY A 38 -10.00 -9.13 -3.54
C GLY A 38 -9.46 -9.97 -4.69
N MET A 39 -8.13 -10.07 -4.82
CA MET A 39 -7.47 -10.86 -5.87
C MET A 39 -6.08 -11.33 -5.41
N PRO A 40 -5.57 -12.46 -5.93
CA PRO A 40 -4.19 -12.85 -5.73
C PRO A 40 -3.24 -11.75 -6.19
N CYS A 41 -2.23 -11.44 -5.38
CA CYS A 41 -1.27 -10.39 -5.67
C CYS A 41 0.07 -10.64 -4.97
N SER A 42 1.13 -10.07 -5.52
CA SER A 42 2.48 -10.19 -4.95
C SER A 42 3.09 -8.80 -4.83
N PRO A 43 2.92 -8.11 -3.67
CA PRO A 43 3.48 -6.78 -3.48
C PRO A 43 5.00 -6.78 -3.61
N GLN A 44 5.53 -5.72 -4.21
CA GLN A 44 6.97 -5.51 -4.28
C GLN A 44 7.46 -5.15 -2.88
N ALA A 45 8.48 -5.86 -2.41
CA ALA A 45 8.99 -5.70 -1.05
C ALA A 45 10.34 -4.98 -1.06
N PHE A 46 10.49 -3.99 -0.17
CA PHE A 46 11.65 -3.13 -0.09
C PHE A 46 12.12 -2.97 1.35
N SER A 47 13.43 -2.79 1.51
CA SER A 47 14.04 -2.26 2.72
C SER A 47 14.43 -0.80 2.45
N SER A 48 14.23 0.08 3.42
CA SER A 48 14.57 1.51 3.30
C SER A 48 15.21 2.00 4.59
N HIS A 49 16.28 2.78 4.52
CA HIS A 49 16.85 3.42 5.71
C HIS A 49 15.89 4.38 6.41
N GLN A 50 14.80 4.78 5.73
CA GLN A 50 13.76 5.69 6.22
C GLN A 50 12.58 4.95 6.87
N ALA A 51 12.64 3.62 6.95
CA ALA A 51 11.63 2.78 7.57
C ALA A 51 12.29 1.64 8.36
N LYS A 52 11.91 1.49 9.63
CA LYS A 52 12.39 0.38 10.46
C LYS A 52 11.89 -0.96 9.91
N ASP A 53 10.62 -0.99 9.55
CA ASP A 53 9.91 -2.20 9.12
C ASP A 53 9.98 -2.35 7.60
N ARG A 54 9.88 -3.60 7.12
CA ARG A 54 9.87 -3.90 5.68
C ARG A 54 8.69 -3.22 5.02
N VAL A 55 8.93 -2.61 3.85
CA VAL A 55 7.92 -1.87 3.11
C VAL A 55 7.40 -2.70 1.95
N LEU A 56 6.11 -2.97 1.92
CA LEU A 56 5.42 -3.64 0.83
C LEU A 56 4.67 -2.60 0.00
N VAL A 57 4.80 -2.66 -1.32
CA VAL A 57 4.21 -1.68 -2.23
C VAL A 57 3.43 -2.37 -3.34
N TRP A 58 2.24 -1.86 -3.60
CA TRP A 58 1.41 -2.25 -4.75
C TRP A 58 0.90 -1.00 -5.45
N ALA A 59 1.29 -0.82 -6.72
CA ALA A 59 0.79 0.27 -7.54
C ALA A 59 -0.65 -0.01 -7.97
N LEU A 60 -1.51 0.99 -7.83
CA LEU A 60 -2.87 0.98 -8.40
C LEU A 60 -2.86 1.72 -9.73
N GLN A 61 -4.00 1.74 -10.43
CA GLN A 61 -4.14 2.53 -11.66
C GLN A 61 -3.87 4.03 -11.40
N ASP A 62 -4.33 4.54 -10.26
CA ASP A 62 -4.21 5.93 -9.83
C ASP A 62 -3.80 6.01 -8.34
N GLY A 63 -2.48 5.88 -8.09
CA GLY A 63 -1.91 5.92 -6.74
C GLY A 63 -1.36 4.57 -6.32
N GLY A 64 -1.53 4.21 -5.05
CA GLY A 64 -1.00 2.95 -4.59
C GLY A 64 -1.13 2.67 -3.11
N LEU A 65 -0.89 1.41 -2.78
CA LEU A 65 -0.80 0.91 -1.42
C LEU A 65 0.65 0.84 -0.98
N ILE A 66 0.90 1.29 0.24
CA ILE A 66 2.15 1.11 0.96
C ILE A 66 1.79 0.47 2.28
N ALA A 67 2.34 -0.70 2.56
CA ALA A 67 2.19 -1.35 3.84
C ALA A 67 3.54 -1.50 4.54
N TYR A 68 3.52 -1.43 5.86
CA TYR A 68 4.67 -1.79 6.70
C TYR A 68 4.39 -3.14 7.34
N GLU A 69 5.30 -4.09 7.15
CA GLU A 69 5.24 -5.43 7.73
C GLU A 69 5.90 -5.41 9.11
N GLN A 70 5.07 -5.55 10.14
CA GLN A 70 5.51 -5.60 11.53
C GLN A 70 6.21 -6.94 11.86
N PRO A 71 7.00 -7.01 12.95
CA PRO A 71 7.68 -8.25 13.33
C PRO A 71 6.76 -9.46 13.61
N ASP A 72 5.49 -9.22 13.94
CA ASP A 72 4.46 -10.26 14.15
C ASP A 72 3.76 -10.68 12.84
N GLY A 73 4.23 -10.19 11.69
CA GLY A 73 3.65 -10.45 10.36
C GLY A 73 2.42 -9.60 10.03
N ARG A 74 1.99 -8.71 10.92
CA ARG A 74 0.87 -7.80 10.63
C ARG A 74 1.26 -6.72 9.64
N LEU A 75 0.29 -6.26 8.86
CA LEU A 75 0.47 -5.21 7.87
C LEU A 75 -0.26 -3.92 8.28
N ILE A 76 0.47 -2.81 8.31
CA ILE A 76 -0.10 -1.47 8.46
C ILE A 76 -0.27 -0.87 7.07
N HIS A 77 -1.49 -0.91 6.54
CA HIS A 77 -1.80 -0.44 5.20
C HIS A 77 -2.02 1.08 5.15
N THR A 78 -1.41 1.72 4.17
CA THR A 78 -1.72 3.09 3.76
C THR A 78 -2.14 3.10 2.29
N LEU A 79 -3.35 3.57 2.01
CA LEU A 79 -3.84 3.90 0.68
C LEU A 79 -3.45 5.34 0.33
N ASN A 80 -2.87 5.54 -0.85
CA ASN A 80 -2.32 6.83 -1.24
C ASN A 80 -2.87 7.24 -2.62
N THR A 81 -3.30 8.50 -2.71
CA THR A 81 -3.55 9.19 -3.99
C THR A 81 -2.27 9.21 -4.85
N PRO A 82 -2.35 9.49 -6.17
CA PRO A 82 -1.16 9.58 -7.03
C PRO A 82 -0.04 10.46 -6.46
N ALA A 83 -0.37 11.69 -6.04
CA ALA A 83 0.60 12.63 -5.49
C ALA A 83 1.15 12.17 -4.12
N GLY A 84 0.29 11.62 -3.26
CA GLY A 84 0.71 11.07 -1.96
C GLY A 84 1.64 9.88 -2.09
N PHE A 85 1.33 9.00 -3.05
CA PHE A 85 2.10 7.79 -3.35
C PHE A 85 3.49 8.14 -3.85
N SER A 86 3.58 8.95 -4.92
CA SER A 86 4.86 9.41 -5.49
C SER A 86 5.76 10.07 -4.45
N ARG A 87 5.20 11.00 -3.66
CA ARG A 87 5.94 11.69 -2.60
C ARG A 87 6.47 10.71 -1.54
N LYS A 88 5.64 9.74 -1.11
CA LYS A 88 6.05 8.79 -0.08
C LYS A 88 7.10 7.80 -0.60
N LEU A 89 7.00 7.35 -1.85
CA LEU A 89 8.04 6.52 -2.47
C LEU A 89 9.37 7.26 -2.57
N GLY A 90 9.35 8.53 -2.99
CA GLY A 90 10.55 9.38 -3.02
C GLY A 90 11.19 9.54 -1.64
N GLN A 91 10.38 9.79 -0.60
CA GLN A 91 10.86 9.83 0.79
C GLN A 91 11.47 8.51 1.26
N LEU A 92 10.98 7.37 0.76
CA LEU A 92 11.50 6.05 1.11
C LEU A 92 12.69 5.63 0.23
N GLY A 93 13.05 6.40 -0.80
CA GLY A 93 14.06 6.01 -1.78
C GLY A 93 13.67 4.79 -2.61
N ILE A 94 12.37 4.51 -2.76
CA ILE A 94 11.86 3.33 -3.48
C ILE A 94 11.59 3.68 -4.94
N THR A 95 12.20 2.92 -5.84
CA THR A 95 11.85 2.92 -7.27
C THR A 95 11.14 1.63 -7.60
N LEU A 96 9.92 1.73 -8.14
CA LEU A 96 9.15 0.56 -8.54
C LEU A 96 9.71 -0.01 -9.83
N SER A 97 9.98 -1.31 -9.82
CA SER A 97 10.17 -2.06 -11.07
C SER A 97 8.82 -2.15 -11.76
N LYS A 98 8.78 -2.02 -13.10
CA LYS A 98 7.55 -2.29 -13.85
C LYS A 98 7.14 -3.74 -13.55
N THR A 99 6.09 -3.93 -12.77
CA THR A 99 5.53 -5.26 -12.51
C THR A 99 5.03 -5.79 -13.84
N LYS A 100 5.60 -6.91 -14.34
CA LYS A 100 4.94 -7.69 -15.38
C LYS A 100 3.62 -8.16 -14.76
N ASN A 101 2.49 -7.63 -15.22
CA ASN A 101 1.21 -8.26 -14.97
C ASN A 101 1.30 -9.65 -15.60
N LEU A 102 1.56 -10.69 -14.80
CA LEU A 102 1.26 -12.06 -15.21
C LEU A 102 -0.27 -12.19 -15.17
N ALA A 103 -0.91 -11.62 -16.19
CA ALA A 103 -2.14 -12.23 -16.69
C ALA A 103 -1.69 -13.54 -17.33
N LYS A 104 -1.93 -14.67 -16.66
CA LYS A 104 -1.91 -15.96 -17.35
C LYS A 104 -3.11 -15.96 -18.30
N GLU A 105 -2.80 -16.14 -19.58
CA GLU A 105 -3.72 -16.46 -20.67
C GLU A 105 -4.57 -17.70 -20.35
#